data_AF-A0A5R8WM86-F1
#
_entry.id   AF-A0A5R8WM86-F1
#
_cell.length_a   1.000
_cell.length_b   1.000
_cell.length_c   1.000
_cell.angle_alpha   90.00
_cell.angle_beta   90.00
_cell.angle_gamma   90.00
#
_symmetry.space_group_name_H-M   'P 1'
#
loop_
_entity.id
_entity.type
_entity.pdbx_description
1 polymer ?
#
loop_
_entity_poly.entity_id
_entity_poly.type
_entity_poly.pdbx_seq_one_letter_code
_entity_poly.pdbx_strand_id
1 'polypeptide(L)'
;MFYSCSLHIALLCLSSNSNQSSWRIENNLSLVNPKPNIKTQQLGVIKTANGQVAFYVTTQFETVQAAIVLHGHSWVCFYDVQRRLVARYEVGSPDELPIKLVRNTLYFSYYDKNKLKKTFTQSVNAKLPDALCVAPDDCYTRKK
;
A
#
# COMPACT_ATOMS: atom_id res chain seq x y z
N MET A 1 42.69 21.86 50.37
CA MET A 1 42.55 23.26 49.92
C MET A 1 41.09 23.63 49.98
N PHE A 2 40.75 24.43 50.99
CA PHE A 2 39.43 25.00 51.21
C PHE A 2 39.27 26.21 50.29
N TYR A 3 38.14 26.32 49.61
CA TYR A 3 37.57 27.63 49.30
C TYR A 3 36.13 27.67 49.82
N SER A 4 36.03 28.38 50.94
CA SER A 4 34.82 29.01 51.45
C SER A 4 34.36 30.09 50.49
N CYS A 5 33.05 30.17 50.24
CA CYS A 5 32.39 31.43 49.96
C CYS A 5 30.94 31.36 50.46
N SER A 6 30.75 31.81 51.70
CA SER A 6 29.45 32.24 52.22
C SER A 6 29.23 33.70 51.85
N LEU A 7 28.09 34.06 51.24
CA LEU A 7 27.32 35.23 51.66
C LEU A 7 25.91 35.28 51.02
N HIS A 8 24.91 35.15 51.89
CA HIS A 8 23.62 35.84 51.97
C HIS A 8 23.13 36.64 50.74
N ILE A 9 21.88 36.38 50.33
CA ILE A 9 20.72 37.24 50.63
C ILE A 9 19.45 36.48 50.18
N ALA A 10 18.60 36.18 51.16
CA ALA A 10 17.22 35.80 50.92
C ALA A 10 16.43 37.06 50.54
N LEU A 11 15.76 37.03 49.38
CA LEU A 11 14.69 37.98 49.09
C LEU A 11 13.44 37.20 48.73
N LEU A 12 12.50 37.25 49.67
CA LEU A 12 11.09 36.92 49.49
C LEU A 12 10.48 37.86 48.46
N CYS A 13 9.93 37.32 47.38
CA CYS A 13 8.84 37.97 46.65
C CYS A 13 7.67 36.98 46.55
N LEU A 14 6.85 36.96 47.61
CA LEU A 14 5.43 36.65 47.49
C LEU A 14 4.74 37.92 46.98
N SER A 15 4.24 37.90 45.75
CA SER A 15 3.16 38.80 45.35
C SER A 15 2.29 38.16 44.27
N SER A 16 1.10 37.76 44.72
CA SER A 16 -0.20 37.92 44.05
C SER A 16 -0.31 37.59 42.56
N ASN A 17 -0.83 36.39 42.30
CA ASN A 17 -2.10 36.16 41.61
C ASN A 17 -2.52 37.19 40.54
N SER A 18 -2.37 36.83 39.27
CA SER A 18 -3.38 37.16 38.27
C SER A 18 -3.43 36.08 37.20
N ASN A 19 -4.59 35.41 37.15
CA ASN A 19 -5.20 34.72 36.01
C ASN A 19 -4.36 34.57 34.74
N GLN A 20 -3.90 33.34 34.49
CA GLN A 20 -3.78 32.83 33.13
C GLN A 20 -4.37 31.43 33.07
N SER A 21 -5.69 31.39 32.89
CA SER A 21 -6.33 30.23 32.33
C SER A 21 -6.21 30.28 30.81
N SER A 22 -6.04 29.08 30.26
CA SER A 22 -6.63 28.64 28.98
C SER A 22 -5.65 28.35 27.84
N TRP A 23 -5.63 27.05 27.53
CA TRP A 23 -5.30 26.35 26.28
C TRP A 23 -3.83 26.25 25.84
N ARG A 24 -3.03 25.53 26.64
CA ARG A 24 -2.01 24.64 26.06
C ARG A 24 -2.72 23.35 25.62
N ILE A 25 -3.23 23.30 24.40
CA ILE A 25 -3.40 22.02 23.72
C ILE A 25 -2.04 21.72 23.09
N GLU A 26 -1.20 21.02 23.85
CA GLU A 26 -0.12 20.25 23.24
C GLU A 26 -0.81 19.13 22.44
N ASN A 27 -1.05 19.39 21.15
CA ASN A 27 -1.36 18.35 20.19
C ASN A 27 -0.11 17.48 20.05
N ASN A 28 0.10 16.60 21.03
CA ASN A 28 0.85 15.36 20.86
C ASN A 28 0.01 14.46 19.93
N LEU A 29 -0.13 14.86 18.66
CA LEU A 29 -0.29 13.89 17.59
C LEU A 29 1.10 13.28 17.40
N SER A 30 1.44 12.35 18.29
CA SER A 30 2.32 11.26 17.94
C SER A 30 1.70 10.62 16.69
N LEU A 31 2.28 10.94 15.53
CA LEU A 31 2.02 10.26 14.25
C LEU A 31 2.44 8.80 14.42
N VAL A 32 1.60 8.02 15.09
CA VAL A 32 1.66 6.57 15.05
C VAL A 32 1.40 6.23 13.60
N ASN A 33 2.46 5.95 12.84
CA ASN A 33 2.33 5.51 11.46
C ASN A 33 1.44 4.27 11.47
N PRO A 34 0.20 4.36 10.95
CA PRO A 34 -0.72 3.25 11.04
C PRO A 34 -0.14 2.11 10.20
N LYS A 35 -0.06 0.93 10.81
CA LYS A 35 0.47 -0.25 10.14
C LYS A 35 -0.40 -0.54 8.90
N PRO A 36 0.20 -0.77 7.72
CA PRO A 36 -0.58 -1.06 6.53
C PRO A 36 -1.36 -2.36 6.70
N ASN A 37 -2.63 -2.34 6.29
CA ASN A 37 -3.47 -3.54 6.22
C ASN A 37 -3.36 -4.11 4.82
N ILE A 38 -2.67 -5.23 4.69
CA ILE A 38 -2.37 -5.88 3.41
C ILE A 38 -3.16 -7.18 3.32
N LYS A 39 -3.96 -7.32 2.26
CA LYS A 39 -4.65 -8.55 1.87
C LYS A 39 -3.97 -9.12 0.64
N THR A 40 -3.52 -10.37 0.71
CA THR A 40 -2.88 -11.07 -0.41
C THR A 40 -3.69 -12.30 -0.79
N GLN A 41 -3.92 -12.51 -2.08
CA GLN A 41 -4.56 -13.71 -2.61
C GLN A 41 -3.67 -14.34 -3.68
N GLN A 42 -3.46 -15.66 -3.59
CA GLN A 42 -2.75 -16.40 -4.62
C GLN A 42 -3.71 -16.80 -5.74
N LEU A 43 -3.38 -16.45 -6.99
CA LEU A 43 -4.20 -16.81 -8.15
C LEU A 43 -3.78 -18.13 -8.80
N GLY A 44 -2.49 -18.45 -8.76
CA GLY A 44 -1.96 -19.69 -9.31
C GLY A 44 -0.57 -19.55 -9.89
N VAL A 45 -0.30 -20.33 -10.94
CA VAL A 45 0.99 -20.38 -11.62
C VAL A 45 0.84 -20.22 -13.12
N ILE A 46 1.80 -19.52 -13.73
CA ILE A 46 2.00 -19.45 -15.18
C ILE A 46 3.04 -20.49 -15.55
N LYS A 47 2.77 -21.26 -16.59
CA LYS A 47 3.68 -22.29 -17.10
C LYS A 47 4.23 -21.93 -18.47
N THR A 48 5.46 -22.35 -18.76
CA THR A 48 6.03 -22.29 -20.11
C THR A 48 5.32 -23.28 -21.05
N ALA A 49 5.59 -23.20 -22.36
CA ALA A 49 5.09 -24.19 -23.32
C ALA A 49 5.49 -25.64 -22.96
N ASN A 50 6.63 -25.81 -22.28
CA ASN A 50 7.13 -27.11 -21.81
C ASN A 50 6.48 -27.57 -20.49
N GLY A 51 5.49 -26.83 -19.98
CA GLY A 51 4.78 -27.16 -18.73
C GLY A 51 5.51 -26.79 -17.43
N GLN A 52 6.75 -26.28 -17.52
CA GLN A 52 7.51 -25.82 -16.35
C GLN A 52 6.93 -24.53 -15.80
N VAL A 53 6.93 -24.35 -14.48
CA VAL A 53 6.48 -23.11 -13.84
C VAL A 53 7.42 -21.98 -14.22
N ALA A 54 6.88 -20.92 -14.81
CA ALA A 54 7.59 -19.67 -15.09
C ALA A 54 7.40 -18.67 -13.96
N PHE A 55 6.15 -18.50 -13.50
CA PHE A 55 5.82 -17.52 -12.47
C PHE A 55 4.75 -18.02 -11.50
N TYR A 56 4.83 -17.56 -10.26
CA TYR A 56 3.71 -17.54 -9.32
C TYR A 56 3.02 -16.18 -9.40
N VAL A 57 1.68 -16.19 -9.40
CA VAL A 57 0.88 -14.96 -9.53
C VAL A 57 0.05 -14.75 -8.28
N THR A 58 0.13 -13.55 -7.72
CA THR A 58 -0.70 -13.12 -6.59
C THR A 58 -1.34 -11.76 -6.87
N THR A 59 -2.45 -11.50 -6.21
CA THR A 59 -3.02 -10.17 -6.08
C THR A 59 -2.80 -9.66 -4.66
N GLN A 60 -2.60 -8.36 -4.52
CA GLN A 60 -2.41 -7.70 -3.25
C GLN A 60 -3.26 -6.44 -3.20
N PHE A 61 -3.90 -6.19 -2.07
CA PHE A 61 -4.58 -4.94 -1.78
C PHE A 61 -4.10 -4.43 -0.43
N GLU A 62 -3.47 -3.26 -0.43
CA GLU A 62 -3.00 -2.58 0.77
C GLU A 62 -3.82 -1.33 1.01
N THR A 63 -4.14 -1.09 2.28
CA THR A 63 -4.72 0.17 2.72
C THR A 63 -3.80 0.85 3.72
N VAL A 64 -3.56 2.13 3.50
CA VAL A 64 -2.73 3.00 4.33
C VAL A 64 -3.58 4.17 4.78
N GLN A 65 -3.67 4.38 6.09
CA GLN A 65 -4.34 5.54 6.66
C GLN A 65 -3.35 6.71 6.71
N ALA A 66 -3.69 7.84 6.09
CA ALA A 66 -2.92 9.08 6.17
C ALA A 66 -3.81 10.19 6.73
N ALA A 67 -3.55 10.59 7.97
CA ALA A 67 -4.43 11.49 8.74
C ALA A 67 -5.89 10.98 8.76
N ILE A 68 -6.82 11.69 8.12
CA ILE A 68 -8.25 11.33 8.03
C ILE A 68 -8.62 10.59 6.74
N VAL A 69 -7.69 10.40 5.80
CA VAL A 69 -7.94 9.78 4.49
C VAL A 69 -7.38 8.35 4.47
N LEU A 70 -8.13 7.43 3.87
CA LEU A 70 -7.69 6.06 3.61
C LEU A 70 -7.27 5.93 2.14
N HIS A 71 -6.00 5.62 1.90
CA HIS A 71 -5.48 5.31 0.57
C HIS A 71 -5.46 3.80 0.36
N GLY A 72 -5.82 3.35 -0.85
CA GLY A 72 -5.78 1.95 -1.25
C GLY A 72 -4.87 1.76 -2.45
N HIS A 73 -4.08 0.69 -2.44
CA HIS A 73 -3.24 0.30 -3.56
C HIS A 73 -3.51 -1.17 -3.90
N SER A 74 -3.72 -1.44 -5.18
CA SER A 74 -4.01 -2.77 -5.69
C SER A 74 -2.90 -3.21 -6.62
N TRP A 75 -2.31 -4.39 -6.39
CA TRP A 75 -1.24 -4.91 -7.23
C TRP A 75 -1.52 -6.32 -7.76
N VAL A 76 -1.09 -6.54 -9.00
CA VAL A 76 -0.87 -7.87 -9.56
C VAL A 76 0.63 -8.14 -9.55
N CYS A 77 1.06 -9.13 -8.78
CA CYS A 77 2.46 -9.46 -8.55
C CYS A 77 2.84 -10.79 -9.21
N PHE A 78 3.99 -10.80 -9.87
CA PHE A 78 4.58 -11.97 -10.52
C PHE A 78 5.91 -12.29 -9.85
N TYR A 79 6.04 -13.53 -9.40
CA TYR A 79 7.24 -14.02 -8.74
C TYR A 79 7.90 -15.12 -9.57
N ASP A 80 9.23 -15.16 -9.58
CA ASP A 80 9.97 -16.26 -10.21
C ASP A 80 9.86 -17.56 -9.40
N VAL A 81 10.52 -18.62 -9.89
CA VAL A 81 10.53 -19.93 -9.24
C VAL A 81 11.22 -19.92 -7.87
N GLN A 82 12.07 -18.93 -7.58
CA GLN A 82 12.68 -18.67 -6.27
C GLN A 82 11.82 -17.76 -5.38
N ARG A 83 10.59 -17.44 -5.78
CA ARG A 83 9.65 -16.53 -5.10
C ARG A 83 10.16 -15.09 -4.97
N ARG A 84 11.07 -14.65 -5.83
CA ARG A 84 11.50 -13.25 -5.91
C ARG A 84 10.54 -12.48 -6.79
N LEU A 85 10.19 -11.26 -6.40
CA LEU A 85 9.31 -10.40 -7.18
C LEU A 85 10.01 -10.01 -8.50
N VAL A 86 9.40 -10.34 -9.63
CA VAL A 86 9.91 -10.04 -10.98
C VAL A 86 9.20 -8.85 -11.60
N ALA A 87 7.90 -8.73 -11.34
CA ALA A 87 7.09 -7.63 -11.84
C ALA A 87 5.89 -7.39 -10.93
N ARG A 88 5.48 -6.12 -10.85
CA ARG A 88 4.20 -5.72 -10.27
C ARG A 88 3.51 -4.69 -11.15
N TYR A 89 2.18 -4.75 -11.17
CA TYR A 89 1.32 -3.79 -11.85
C TYR A 89 0.38 -3.22 -10.81
N GLU A 90 0.43 -1.91 -10.61
CA GLU A 90 -0.51 -1.20 -9.76
C GLU A 90 -1.76 -0.90 -10.58
N VAL A 91 -2.90 -1.47 -10.19
CA VAL A 91 -4.21 -1.25 -10.80
C VAL A 91 -5.00 -0.23 -9.98
N GLY A 92 -6.00 0.40 -10.58
CA GLY A 92 -6.69 1.55 -10.00
C GLY A 92 -7.54 1.21 -8.77
N SER A 93 -8.20 0.05 -8.79
CA SER A 93 -9.11 -0.35 -7.72
C SER A 93 -9.00 -1.85 -7.38
N PRO A 94 -9.41 -2.28 -6.16
CA PRO A 94 -9.42 -3.70 -5.82
C PRO A 94 -10.38 -4.53 -6.69
N ASP A 95 -11.43 -3.92 -7.23
CA ASP A 95 -12.41 -4.59 -8.10
C ASP A 95 -11.86 -4.87 -9.51
N GLU A 96 -10.81 -4.15 -9.91
CA GLU A 96 -10.06 -4.38 -11.15
C GLU A 96 -9.01 -5.49 -11.00
N LEU A 97 -8.81 -6.06 -9.81
CA LEU A 97 -7.90 -7.19 -9.65
C LEU A 97 -8.42 -8.42 -10.41
N PRO A 98 -7.53 -9.24 -10.98
CA PRO A 98 -7.93 -10.45 -11.68
C PRO A 98 -8.60 -11.43 -10.72
N ILE A 99 -9.75 -11.95 -11.14
CA ILE A 99 -10.58 -12.86 -10.36
C ILE A 99 -9.97 -14.26 -10.33
N LYS A 100 -9.33 -14.66 -11.42
CA LYS A 100 -8.74 -16.00 -11.58
C LYS A 100 -7.66 -16.01 -12.66
N LEU A 101 -6.81 -17.02 -12.56
CA LEU A 101 -5.83 -17.40 -13.57
C LEU A 101 -6.16 -18.81 -14.08
N VAL A 102 -6.41 -18.94 -15.38
CA VAL A 102 -6.68 -20.24 -16.02
C VAL A 102 -5.83 -20.35 -17.28
N ARG A 103 -5.01 -21.40 -17.39
CA ARG A 103 -4.16 -21.67 -18.57
C ARG A 103 -3.41 -20.41 -19.03
N ASN A 104 -2.61 -19.82 -18.14
CA ASN A 104 -1.83 -18.60 -18.42
C ASN A 104 -2.67 -17.39 -18.83
N THR A 105 -3.98 -17.38 -18.57
CA THR A 105 -4.87 -16.28 -18.92
C THR A 105 -5.48 -15.70 -17.65
N LEU A 106 -5.28 -14.41 -17.44
CA LEU A 106 -5.90 -13.65 -16.37
C LEU A 106 -7.31 -13.22 -16.79
N TYR A 107 -8.25 -13.31 -15.86
CA TYR A 107 -9.65 -12.93 -16.06
C TYR A 107 -9.98 -11.75 -15.16
N PHE A 108 -10.36 -10.64 -15.78
CA PHE A 108 -10.74 -9.41 -15.13
C PHE A 108 -12.24 -9.17 -15.29
N SER A 109 -12.87 -8.57 -14.28
CA SER A 109 -14.20 -8.00 -14.44
C SER A 109 -14.09 -6.51 -14.64
N TYR A 110 -14.87 -5.97 -15.56
CA TYR A 110 -15.00 -4.53 -15.77
C TYR A 110 -16.46 -4.19 -16.08
N TYR A 111 -16.80 -2.91 -15.99
CA TYR A 111 -18.11 -2.40 -16.38
C TYR A 111 -17.98 -1.64 -17.69
N ASP A 112 -18.84 -1.94 -18.66
CA ASP A 112 -18.88 -1.19 -19.91
C ASP A 112 -19.54 0.19 -19.72
N LYS A 113 -19.62 0.97 -20.82
CA LYS A 113 -20.26 2.30 -20.82
C LYS A 113 -21.73 2.27 -20.38
N ASN A 114 -22.39 1.12 -20.48
CA ASN A 114 -23.78 0.91 -20.07
C ASN A 114 -23.89 0.34 -18.64
N LYS A 115 -22.78 0.31 -17.89
CA LYS A 115 -22.67 -0.26 -16.53
C LYS A 115 -23.01 -1.74 -16.47
N LEU A 116 -22.84 -2.47 -17.58
CA LEU A 116 -22.99 -3.92 -17.59
C LEU A 116 -21.66 -4.57 -17.24
N LYS A 117 -21.69 -5.52 -16.29
CA LYS A 117 -20.50 -6.29 -15.92
C LYS A 117 -20.09 -7.20 -17.08
N LYS A 118 -18.84 -7.08 -17.49
CA LYS A 118 -18.20 -7.83 -18.57
C LYS A 118 -16.93 -8.50 -18.04
N THR A 119 -16.43 -9.46 -18.81
CA THR A 119 -15.16 -10.13 -18.54
C THR A 119 -14.16 -9.76 -19.61
N PHE A 120 -12.99 -9.29 -19.20
CA PHE A 120 -11.83 -9.11 -20.07
C PHE A 120 -10.80 -10.20 -19.75
N THR A 121 -10.07 -10.64 -20.77
CA THR A 121 -9.02 -11.65 -20.59
C THR A 121 -7.71 -11.18 -21.19
N GLN A 122 -6.62 -11.46 -20.49
CA GLN A 122 -5.28 -11.19 -21.00
C GLN A 122 -4.42 -12.44 -20.83
N SER A 123 -3.87 -12.92 -21.95
CA SER A 123 -2.89 -14.00 -21.92
C SER A 123 -1.54 -13.46 -21.44
N VAL A 124 -0.90 -14.20 -20.53
CA VAL A 124 0.40 -13.87 -19.96
C VAL A 124 1.32 -15.06 -20.15
N ASN A 125 2.34 -14.88 -20.98
CA ASN A 125 3.29 -15.93 -21.33
C ASN A 125 4.58 -15.81 -20.49
N ALA A 126 5.59 -16.63 -20.84
CA ALA A 126 6.91 -16.60 -20.20
C ALA A 126 7.59 -15.22 -20.28
N LYS A 127 7.28 -14.43 -21.32
CA LYS A 127 7.61 -13.00 -21.37
C LYS A 127 6.40 -12.22 -20.84
N LEU A 128 6.55 -11.63 -19.66
CA LEU A 128 5.53 -10.76 -19.07
C LEU A 128 5.27 -9.54 -19.99
N PRO A 129 4.04 -9.03 -20.10
CA PRO A 129 3.70 -7.90 -20.96
C PRO A 129 4.12 -6.57 -20.32
N ASP A 130 4.57 -5.57 -21.08
CA ASP A 130 5.00 -4.29 -20.49
C ASP A 130 3.83 -3.51 -19.85
N ALA A 131 2.61 -3.78 -20.30
CA ALA A 131 1.37 -3.29 -19.71
C ALA A 131 0.38 -4.42 -19.45
N LEU A 132 -0.33 -4.35 -18.33
CA LEU A 132 -1.42 -5.23 -17.95
C LEU A 132 -2.74 -4.49 -18.14
N CYS A 133 -3.64 -5.01 -18.96
CA CYS A 133 -4.92 -4.39 -19.24
C CYS A 133 -6.02 -5.09 -18.46
N VAL A 134 -6.85 -4.31 -17.76
CA VAL A 134 -7.99 -4.80 -16.97
C VAL A 134 -9.31 -4.67 -17.75
N ALA A 135 -9.32 -3.81 -18.77
CA ALA A 135 -10.38 -3.62 -19.75
C ALA A 135 -9.76 -3.29 -21.13
N PRO A 136 -10.55 -3.25 -22.23
CA PRO A 136 -10.02 -3.00 -23.58
C PRO A 136 -9.19 -1.72 -23.73
N ASP A 137 -9.59 -0.65 -23.05
CA ASP A 137 -8.96 0.67 -23.15
C ASP A 137 -8.32 1.12 -21.82
N ASP A 138 -8.11 0.18 -20.87
CA ASP A 138 -7.58 0.48 -19.54
C ASP A 138 -6.41 -0.44 -19.17
N CYS A 139 -5.21 0.12 -19.18
CA CYS A 139 -3.95 -0.60 -19.06
C CYS A 139 -2.96 0.09 -18.11
N TYR A 140 -2.29 -0.73 -17.32
CA TYR A 140 -1.35 -0.33 -16.29
C TYR A 140 0.06 -0.77 -16.66
N THR A 141 1.02 0.15 -16.61
CA THR A 141 2.42 -0.14 -16.92
C THR A 141 3.10 -0.91 -15.79
N ARG A 142 4.02 -1.80 -16.15
CA ARG A 142 4.88 -2.50 -15.19
C ARG A 142 5.69 -1.51 -14.35
N LYS A 143 5.69 -1.71 -13.03
CA LYS A 143 6.65 -1.07 -12.13
C LYS A 143 7.85 -2.00 -11.95
N LYS A 144 9.06 -1.42 -12.07
CA LYS A 144 10.33 -2.11 -11.77
C LYS A 144 10.55 -2.19 -10.26
#